data_AF-A0A1A2EA50-F1
#
_entry.id   AF-A0A1A2EA50-F1
#
_cell.length_a   1.000
_cell.length_b   1.000
_cell.length_c   1.000
_cell.angle_alpha   90.00
_cell.angle_beta   90.00
_cell.angle_gamma   90.00
#
_symmetry.space_group_name_H-M   'P 1'
#
loop_
_entity.id
_entity.type
_entity.pdbx_description
1 polymer ?
#
loop_
_entity_poly.entity_id
_entity_poly.type
_entity_poly.pdbx_seq_one_letter_code
_entity_poly.pdbx_strand_id
1 'polypeptide(L)' 'MLHAWRNQLRYVQLEYEGEVQMLVIGPSRTGALLELVVPTDEPHRVIHADKLRAKFYKYLQ' A
#
# COMPACT_ATOMS: atom_id res chain seq x y z
N MET A 1 -8.11 6.44 -2.14
CA MET A 1 -6.89 6.57 -1.31
C MET A 1 -7.16 6.36 0.16
N LEU A 2 -7.71 7.33 0.91
CA LEU A 2 -8.00 7.12 2.35
C LEU A 2 -8.87 5.89 2.66
N HIS A 3 -9.82 5.55 1.78
CA HIS A 3 -10.63 4.34 1.95
C HIS A 3 -9.78 3.06 1.93
N ALA A 4 -8.82 2.94 1.02
CA ALA A 4 -7.94 1.78 0.92
C ALA A 4 -6.99 1.68 2.11
N TRP A 5 -6.47 2.81 2.60
CA TRP A 5 -5.64 2.87 3.80
C TRP A 5 -6.43 2.43 5.05
N ARG A 6 -7.64 2.97 5.23
CA ARG A 6 -8.50 2.64 6.39
C ARG A 6 -9.03 1.21 6.37
N ASN A 7 -9.11 0.59 5.19
CA ASN A 7 -9.65 -0.77 5.00
C ASN A 7 -8.58 -1.70 4.43
N GLN A 8 -7.32 -1.51 4.81
CA GLN A 8 -6.22 -2.31 4.30
C GLN A 8 -6.41 -3.79 4.61
N LEU A 9 -6.14 -4.64 3.62
CA LEU A 9 -6.18 -6.09 3.75
C LEU A 9 -4.83 -6.64 4.20
N ARG A 10 -3.75 -6.00 3.73
CA ARG A 10 -2.36 -6.39 3.97
C ARG A 10 -1.46 -5.17 4.00
N TYR A 11 -0.39 -5.26 4.77
CA TYR A 11 0.74 -4.34 4.71
C TYR A 11 2.04 -5.13 4.74
N VAL A 12 3.06 -4.63 4.04
CA VAL A 12 4.39 -5.23 3.95
C VAL A 12 5.41 -4.12 4.05
N GLN A 13 6.39 -4.26 4.96
CA GLN A 13 7.53 -3.35 5.00
C GLN A 13 8.53 -3.76 3.91
N LEU A 14 9.00 -2.78 3.15
CA LEU A 14 9.97 -2.93 2.10
C LEU A 14 11.10 -1.95 2.34
N GLU A 15 12.32 -2.39 2.15
CA GLU A 15 13.47 -1.51 2.04
C GLU A 15 13.60 -1.08 0.57
N TYR A 16 13.68 0.23 0.33
CA TYR A 16 13.84 0.82 -0.99
C TYR A 16 14.87 1.94 -0.90
N GLU A 17 15.99 1.77 -1.60
CA GLU A 17 17.09 2.74 -1.61
C GLU A 17 17.62 3.12 -0.21
N GLY A 18 17.58 2.16 0.73
CA GLY A 18 18.00 2.34 2.12
C GLY A 18 16.92 2.91 3.05
N GLU A 19 15.76 3.27 2.51
CA GLU A 19 14.62 3.77 3.27
C GLU A 19 13.57 2.68 3.47
N VAL A 20 12.95 2.64 4.66
CA VAL A 20 11.86 1.71 4.93
C VAL A 20 10.54 2.35 4.52
N GLN A 21 9.78 1.63 3.70
CA GLN A 21 8.45 2.03 3.27
C GLN A 21 7.45 0.89 3.45
N MET A 22 6.20 1.23 3.66
CA MET A 22 5.09 0.29 3.73
C MET A 22 4.39 0.21 2.38
N LEU A 23 4.37 -0.98 1.80
CA LEU A 23 3.41 -1.35 0.78
C LEU A 23 2.12 -1.79 1.46
N VAL A 24 1.05 -1.02 1.26
CA VAL A 24 -0.29 -1.34 1.74
C VAL A 24 -1.16 -1.77 0.58
N ILE A 25 -1.93 -2.84 0.77
CA ILE A 25 -2.90 -3.32 -0.20
C ILE A 25 -4.29 -3.19 0.41
N GLY A 26 -5.18 -2.47 -0.26
CA GLY A 26 -6.54 -2.24 0.21
C GLY A 26 -7.53 -1.92 -0.91
N PRO A 27 -8.84 -2.07 -0.67
CA PRO A 27 -9.86 -1.81 -1.67
C PRO A 27 -10.10 -0.31 -1.86
N SER A 28 -10.38 0.10 -3.09
CA SER A 28 -10.98 1.39 -3.41
C SER A 28 -12.47 1.38 -3.06
N ARG A 29 -13.12 2.55 -3.12
CA ARG A 29 -14.58 2.66 -2.92
C ARG A 29 -15.40 1.92 -3.99
N THR A 30 -14.78 1.57 -5.12
CA THR A 30 -15.41 0.80 -6.21
C THR A 30 -15.04 -0.68 -6.15
N GLY A 31 -14.35 -1.13 -5.11
CA GLY A 31 -13.92 -2.53 -4.93
C GLY A 31 -12.65 -2.92 -5.67
N ALA A 32 -12.07 -2.02 -6.49
CA ALA A 32 -10.78 -2.28 -7.13
C ALA A 32 -9.66 -2.31 -6.08
N LEU A 33 -8.77 -3.30 -6.12
CA LEU A 33 -7.61 -3.34 -5.24
C LEU A 33 -6.59 -2.28 -5.63
N LEU A 34 -6.10 -1.55 -4.63
CA LEU A 34 -5.06 -0.54 -4.75
C LEU A 34 -3.81 -0.97 -3.99
N GLU A 35 -2.66 -0.60 -4.53
CA GLU A 35 -1.39 -0.57 -3.85
C GLU A 35 -1.11 0.86 -3.39
N LEU A 36 -0.71 1.02 -2.14
CA LEU A 36 -0.31 2.29 -1.55
C LEU A 36 1.13 2.17 -1.07
N VAL A 37 1.94 3.17 -1.34
CA VAL A 37 3.26 3.29 -0.71
C VAL A 37 3.19 4.40 0.32
N VAL A 38 3.61 4.08 1.54
CA VAL A 38 3.57 4.96 2.70
C VAL A 38 4.94 4.90 3.37
N PRO A 39 5.68 6.01 3.46
CA PRO A 39 6.90 6.06 4.25
C PRO A 39 6.64 5.65 5.70
N THR A 40 7.61 5.04 6.38
CA THR A 40 7.46 4.67 7.79
C THR A 40 7.69 5.81 8.78
N ASP A 41 8.20 6.95 8.32
CA ASP A 41 8.34 8.14 9.15
C ASP A 41 6.98 8.80 9.43
N GLU A 42 6.84 9.34 10.63
CA GLU A 42 5.66 10.10 11.00
C GLU A 42 5.79 11.56 10.53
N PRO A 43 4.69 12.15 10.01
CA PRO A 43 3.37 11.56 9.84
C PRO A 43 3.28 10.66 8.60
N HIS A 44 2.62 9.50 8.73
CA HIS A 44 2.37 8.58 7.63
C HIS A 44 1.59 9.25 6.48
N ARG A 45 2.30 9.58 5.39
CA ARG A 45 1.71 10.19 4.19
C ARG A 45 1.70 9.18 3.05
N VAL A 46 0.56 9.03 2.38
CA VAL A 46 0.50 8.19 1.19
C VAL A 46 1.22 8.91 0.05
N ILE A 47 2.40 8.41 -0.33
CA ILE A 47 3.21 8.98 -1.40
C ILE A 47 2.81 8.43 -2.78
N HIS A 48 2.24 7.23 -2.83
CA HIS A 48 1.85 6.58 -4.08
C HIS A 48 0.63 5.68 -3.93
N ALA A 49 -0.07 5.47 -5.06
CA ALA A 49 -1.51 5.31 -5.10
C ALA A 49 -2.02 4.70 -6.41
N ASP A 50 -1.73 3.43 -6.68
CA ASP A 50 -2.04 2.79 -7.96
C ASP A 50 -2.99 1.60 -7.83
N LYS A 51 -3.53 1.13 -8.97
CA LYS A 51 -4.19 -0.17 -9.03
C LYS A 51 -3.17 -1.26 -8.70
N LEU A 52 -3.58 -2.25 -7.91
CA LEU A 52 -2.70 -3.33 -7.49
C LEU A 52 -2.09 -4.05 -8.71
N ARG A 53 -0.76 -3.99 -8.83
CA ARG A 53 0.00 -4.62 -9.91
C ARG A 53 0.22 -6.11 -9.60
N ALA A 54 0.22 -6.92 -10.66
CA ALA A 54 0.36 -8.38 -10.57
C ALA A 54 1.59 -8.85 -9.76
N LYS A 55 2.70 -8.11 -9.82
CA LYS A 55 3.93 -8.40 -9.04
C LYS A 55 3.73 -8.44 -7.52
N PHE A 56 2.67 -7.81 -7.02
CA PHE A 56 2.33 -7.75 -5.60
C PHE A 56 1.21 -8.72 -5.20
N TYR A 57 0.67 -9.51 -6.14
CA TYR A 57 -0.34 -10.53 -5.81
C TYR A 57 0.19 -11.60 -4.87
N LYS A 58 1.51 -11.83 -4.86
CA LYS A 58 2.17 -12.73 -3.89
C LYS A 58 1.91 -12.35 -2.43
N TYR A 59 1.56 -11.09 -2.16
CA TYR A 59 1.25 -10.61 -0.81
C TYR A 59 -0.22 -10.78 -0.42
N LEU A 60 -1.08 -11.30 -1.31
CA LEU A 60 -2.48 -11.59 -1.02
C LEU A 60 -2.73 -12.99 -0.45
N GLN A 61 -1.69 -13.82 -0.35
CA GLN A 61 -1.78 -15.20 0.17
C GLN A 61 -1.95 -15.25 1.69
#